data_AF-A0A1Y1KQ02-F1
#
_entry.id   AF-A0A1Y1KQ02-F1
#
_cell.length_a   1.000
_cell.length_b   1.000
_cell.length_c   1.000
_cell.angle_alpha   90.00
_cell.angle_beta   90.00
_cell.angle_gamma   90.00
#
_symmetry.space_group_name_H-M   'P 1'
#
loop_
_entity.id
_entity.type
_entity.pdbx_description
1 polymer ?
#
loop_
_entity_poly.entity_id
_entity_poly.type
_entity_poly.pdbx_seq_one_letter_code
_entity_poly.pdbx_strand_id
1 'polypeptide(L)'
;MPRPSRETYGDQKPPYSYISLTAMAIWSSPEKMLPLSEIYRFITDRFPYYRRNTQRWQNSLRHNLSFNDCFIKIPRRPDRPGKGAFWALHPSALDMFENGSFLRRRKRFKLPKNVSQELATLTKLQNSSYSGVPMPESS
;
A
#
# COMPACT_ATOMS: atom_id res chain seq x y z
N MET A 1 16.06 -17.07 14.69
CA MET A 1 15.02 -17.82 13.97
C MET A 1 15.35 -17.78 12.48
N PRO A 2 15.60 -18.93 11.82
CA PRO A 2 15.88 -18.97 10.38
C PRO A 2 14.66 -18.45 9.60
N ARG A 3 14.90 -17.61 8.58
CA ARG A 3 13.83 -17.18 7.68
C ARG A 3 13.39 -18.40 6.86
N PRO A 4 12.10 -18.80 6.90
CA PRO A 4 11.64 -19.93 6.09
C PRO A 4 11.90 -19.64 4.60
N SER A 5 12.33 -20.67 3.88
CA SER A 5 12.51 -20.61 2.43
C SER A 5 11.20 -20.19 1.75
N ARG A 6 11.32 -19.63 0.55
CA ARG A 6 10.24 -18.98 -0.22
C ARG A 6 9.04 -19.90 -0.54
N GLU A 7 9.10 -21.19 -0.21
CA GLU A 7 8.29 -22.26 -0.81
C GLU A 7 7.29 -22.97 0.11
N THR A 8 7.11 -22.62 1.39
CA THR A 8 6.02 -23.28 2.14
C THR A 8 5.47 -22.47 3.31
N TYR A 9 4.97 -21.25 3.05
CA TYR A 9 3.87 -20.78 3.90
C TYR A 9 2.66 -21.65 3.54
N GLY A 10 2.40 -22.69 4.33
CA GLY A 10 1.21 -23.52 4.13
C GLY A 10 -0.08 -22.74 4.39
N ASP A 11 -1.16 -23.45 4.72
CA ASP A 11 -2.45 -22.84 5.07
C ASP A 11 -2.45 -22.17 6.47
N GLN A 12 -1.29 -21.98 7.09
CA GLN A 12 -1.16 -21.32 8.38
C GLN A 12 -1.03 -19.81 8.24
N LYS A 13 -1.57 -19.07 9.22
CA LYS A 13 -1.47 -17.62 9.25
C LYS A 13 0.01 -17.20 9.34
N PRO A 14 0.53 -16.44 8.36
CA PRO A 14 1.92 -16.00 8.40
C PRO A 14 2.20 -15.07 9.60
N PRO A 15 3.43 -15.06 10.14
CA PRO A 15 3.83 -14.20 11.26
C PRO A 15 4.08 -12.74 10.83
N TYR A 16 3.27 -12.21 9.91
CA TYR A 16 3.41 -10.88 9.35
C TYR A 16 2.16 -10.03 9.64
N SER A 17 2.39 -8.76 10.02
CA SER A 17 1.31 -7.79 10.15
C SER A 17 0.80 -7.34 8.77
N TYR A 18 -0.41 -6.79 8.67
CA TYR A 18 -0.88 -6.21 7.41
C TYR A 18 0.02 -5.09 6.90
N ILE A 19 0.63 -4.30 7.79
CA ILE A 19 1.62 -3.29 7.42
C ILE A 19 2.82 -3.97 6.74
N SER A 20 3.34 -5.04 7.34
CA SER A 20 4.45 -5.81 6.80
C SER A 20 4.12 -6.44 5.45
N LEU A 21 2.93 -7.01 5.31
CA LEU A 21 2.45 -7.61 4.06
C LEU A 21 2.36 -6.59 2.93
N THR A 22 1.76 -5.43 3.21
CA THR A 22 1.67 -4.33 2.24
C THR A 22 3.06 -3.79 1.88
N ALA A 23 3.93 -3.59 2.86
CA ALA A 23 5.31 -3.13 2.62
C ALA A 23 6.09 -4.12 1.74
N MET A 24 5.97 -5.43 1.98
CA MET A 24 6.59 -6.45 1.12
C MET A 24 6.07 -6.40 -0.32
N ALA A 25 4.76 -6.19 -0.51
CA ALA A 25 4.15 -6.07 -1.83
C ALA A 25 4.72 -4.85 -2.57
N ILE A 26 4.68 -3.67 -1.95
CA ILE A 26 5.18 -2.42 -2.51
C ILE A 26 6.69 -2.53 -2.81
N TRP A 27 7.47 -3.11 -1.90
CA TRP A 27 8.91 -3.27 -2.09
C TRP A 27 9.27 -4.20 -3.25
N SER A 28 8.44 -5.21 -3.50
CA SER A 28 8.63 -6.12 -4.64
C SER A 28 8.33 -5.49 -6.00
N SER A 29 7.59 -4.38 -6.03
CA SER A 29 7.31 -3.66 -7.27
C SER A 29 8.52 -2.82 -7.71
N PRO A 30 8.81 -2.75 -9.02
CA PRO A 30 9.90 -1.92 -9.53
C PRO A 30 9.66 -0.43 -9.29
N GLU A 31 8.40 0.02 -9.40
CA GLU A 31 8.01 1.43 -9.22
C GLU A 31 7.84 1.83 -7.73
N LYS A 32 8.05 0.91 -6.79
CA LYS A 32 7.82 1.11 -5.34
C LYS A 32 6.44 1.67 -5.01
N MET A 33 5.45 1.35 -5.85
CA MET A 33 4.05 1.68 -5.68
C MET A 33 3.18 0.62 -6.35
N LEU A 34 2.02 0.32 -5.77
CA LEU A 34 1.08 -0.65 -6.31
C LEU A 34 -0.36 -0.21 -6.09
N PRO A 35 -1.29 -0.49 -7.02
CA PRO A 35 -2.71 -0.34 -6.75
C PRO A 35 -3.16 -1.41 -5.75
N LEU A 36 -4.30 -1.15 -5.09
CA LEU A 36 -4.84 -2.03 -4.06
C LEU A 36 -5.07 -3.48 -4.53
N SER A 37 -5.49 -3.66 -5.79
CA SER A 37 -5.69 -4.98 -6.41
C SER A 37 -4.40 -5.80 -6.46
N GLU A 38 -3.28 -5.16 -6.77
CA GLU A 38 -1.98 -5.82 -6.87
C GLU A 38 -1.42 -6.20 -5.50
N ILE A 39 -1.71 -5.40 -4.47
CA ILE A 39 -1.38 -5.75 -3.08
C ILE A 39 -2.15 -7.01 -2.66
N TYR A 40 -3.43 -7.11 -3.03
CA TYR A 40 -4.20 -8.33 -2.75
C TYR A 40 -3.62 -9.54 -3.45
N ARG A 41 -3.33 -9.42 -4.76
CA ARG A 41 -2.76 -10.48 -5.59
C ARG A 41 -1.43 -10.98 -5.01
N PHE A 42 -0.51 -10.07 -4.71
CA PHE A 42 0.78 -10.41 -4.11
C PHE A 42 0.63 -11.23 -2.82
N ILE A 43 -0.31 -10.84 -1.95
CA ILE A 43 -0.53 -11.53 -0.67
C ILE A 43 -1.14 -12.92 -0.91
N THR A 44 -2.15 -13.05 -1.77
CA THR A 44 -2.81 -14.33 -2.03
C THR A 44 -1.93 -15.33 -2.77
N ASP A 45 -1.02 -14.83 -3.62
CA ASP A 45 -0.10 -15.65 -4.38
C ASP A 45 0.99 -16.22 -3.46
N ARG A 46 1.53 -15.39 -2.56
CA ARG A 46 2.62 -15.76 -1.65
C ARG A 46 2.15 -16.49 -0.39
N PHE A 47 0.94 -16.21 0.09
CA PHE A 47 0.43 -16.71 1.37
C PHE A 47 -0.97 -17.33 1.18
N PRO A 48 -1.03 -18.66 0.90
CA PRO A 48 -2.27 -19.40 0.66
C PRO A 48 -3.36 -19.19 1.71
N TYR A 49 -2.99 -18.98 2.98
CA TYR A 49 -3.90 -18.62 4.07
C TYR A 49 -4.90 -17.51 3.71
N TYR A 50 -4.49 -16.51 2.92
CA TYR A 50 -5.33 -15.36 2.55
C TYR A 50 -6.24 -15.61 1.33
N ARG A 51 -6.17 -16.77 0.67
CA ARG A 51 -7.07 -17.11 -0.44
C ARG A 51 -8.51 -17.33 0.01
N ARG A 52 -8.71 -17.74 1.27
CA ARG A 52 -10.02 -17.91 1.89
C ARG A 52 -10.45 -16.65 2.63
N ASN A 53 -11.75 -16.46 2.81
CA ASN A 53 -12.36 -15.38 3.61
C ASN A 53 -11.84 -13.97 3.23
N THR A 54 -11.75 -13.71 1.93
CA THR A 54 -11.10 -12.52 1.35
C THR A 54 -11.62 -11.20 1.91
N GLN A 55 -12.93 -11.08 2.09
CA GLN A 55 -13.58 -9.84 2.54
C GLN A 55 -13.06 -9.35 3.90
N ARG A 56 -12.84 -10.25 4.87
CA ARG A 56 -12.46 -9.88 6.24
C ARG A 56 -11.07 -9.27 6.28
N TRP A 57 -10.07 -9.97 5.75
CA TRP A 57 -8.69 -9.50 5.82
C TRP A 57 -8.44 -8.32 4.88
N GLN A 58 -9.11 -8.27 3.72
CA GLN A 58 -9.01 -7.12 2.83
C GLN A 58 -9.59 -5.86 3.48
N ASN A 59 -10.66 -5.98 4.28
CA ASN A 59 -11.19 -4.85 5.03
C ASN A 59 -10.17 -4.34 6.06
N SER A 60 -9.55 -5.25 6.81
CA SER A 60 -8.47 -4.90 7.73
C SER A 60 -7.27 -4.28 6.99
N LEU A 61 -6.92 -4.76 5.81
CA LEU A 61 -5.82 -4.22 5.01
C LEU A 61 -6.11 -2.79 4.54
N ARG A 62 -7.32 -2.53 4.02
CA ARG A 62 -7.76 -1.18 3.63
C ARG A 62 -7.74 -0.20 4.79
N HIS A 63 -8.19 -0.64 5.96
CA HIS A 63 -8.09 0.17 7.18
C HIS A 63 -6.62 0.51 7.50
N ASN A 64 -5.69 -0.46 7.38
CA ASN A 64 -4.28 -0.22 7.65
C ASN A 64 -3.65 0.79 6.68
N LEU A 65 -4.04 0.76 5.40
CA LEU A 65 -3.54 1.70 4.39
C LEU A 65 -3.92 3.14 4.72
N SER A 66 -5.17 3.38 5.12
CA SER A 66 -5.62 4.74 5.48
C SER A 66 -5.21 5.17 6.88
N PHE A 67 -5.01 4.22 7.81
CA PHE A 67 -4.71 4.53 9.21
C PHE A 67 -3.22 4.78 9.48
N ASN A 68 -2.31 4.17 8.71
CA ASN A 68 -0.88 4.29 8.97
C ASN A 68 -0.20 5.28 8.03
N ASP A 69 0.39 6.33 8.60
CA ASP A 69 1.13 7.40 7.89
C ASP A 69 2.32 6.89 7.05
N CYS A 70 2.73 5.64 7.23
CA CYS A 70 3.76 5.02 6.40
C CYS A 70 3.28 4.74 4.97
N PHE A 71 1.96 4.70 4.73
CA PHE A 71 1.39 4.52 3.41
C PHE A 71 0.82 5.83 2.90
N ILE A 72 1.20 6.18 1.68
CA ILE A 72 0.70 7.36 0.99
C ILE A 72 -0.14 6.93 -0.21
N LYS A 73 -1.22 7.67 -0.45
CA LYS A 73 -2.11 7.46 -1.60
C LYS A 73 -1.64 8.38 -2.74
N ILE A 74 -1.22 7.78 -3.84
CA ILE A 74 -0.78 8.50 -5.04
C ILE A 74 -1.90 8.47 -6.08
N PRO A 75 -2.45 9.63 -6.49
CA PRO A 75 -3.48 9.67 -7.53
C PRO A 75 -2.92 9.14 -8.86
N ARG A 76 -3.79 8.52 -9.67
CA ARG A 76 -3.40 8.09 -11.01
C ARG A 76 -3.20 9.32 -11.88
N ARG A 77 -2.22 9.24 -12.78
CA ARG A 77 -2.12 10.21 -13.86
C ARG A 77 -3.35 10.07 -14.78
N PRO A 78 -3.88 11.17 -15.30
CA PRO A 78 -5.08 11.18 -16.11
C PRO A 78 -4.92 10.46 -17.47
N ASP A 79 -3.69 10.32 -17.93
CA ASP A 79 -3.31 9.57 -19.14
C ASP A 79 -3.39 8.04 -18.97
N ARG A 80 -3.49 7.54 -17.73
CA ARG A 80 -3.59 6.10 -17.42
C ARG A 80 -4.90 5.80 -16.67
N PRO A 81 -6.05 5.78 -17.36
CA PRO A 81 -7.32 5.44 -16.76
C PRO A 81 -7.26 4.04 -16.14
N GLY A 82 -7.69 3.91 -14.89
CA GLY A 82 -7.70 2.64 -14.18
C GLY A 82 -8.35 2.74 -12.81
N LYS A 83 -8.74 1.60 -12.25
CA LYS A 83 -9.47 1.56 -10.97
C LYS A 83 -8.55 1.91 -9.80
N GLY A 84 -9.01 2.84 -8.96
CA GLY A 84 -8.39 3.19 -7.67
C GLY A 84 -7.09 3.97 -7.78
N ALA A 85 -6.52 4.33 -6.63
CA ALA A 85 -5.23 5.02 -6.53
C ALA A 85 -4.07 4.02 -6.36
N PHE A 86 -2.85 4.50 -6.56
CA PHE A 86 -1.64 3.77 -6.17
C PHE A 86 -1.36 3.99 -4.67
N TRP A 87 -0.73 3.00 -4.06
CA TRP A 87 -0.24 3.06 -2.70
C TRP A 87 1.27 2.87 -2.71
N ALA A 88 1.98 3.76 -2.03
CA ALA A 88 3.42 3.71 -1.85
C ALA A 88 3.79 3.82 -0.38
N LEU A 89 5.04 3.47 -0.05
CA LEU A 89 5.62 3.78 1.24
C LEU A 89 6.08 5.24 1.25
N HIS A 90 5.87 5.92 2.38
CA HIS A 90 6.44 7.24 2.59
C HIS A 90 7.98 7.14 2.52
N PRO A 91 8.72 8.10 1.94
CA PRO A 91 10.18 8.06 1.86
C PRO A 91 10.85 7.83 3.21
N SER A 92 10.44 8.58 4.25
CA SER A 92 10.93 8.39 5.64
C SER A 92 10.52 7.06 6.28
N ALA A 93 9.68 6.28 5.62
CA ALA A 93 9.27 4.95 6.03
C ALA A 93 10.03 3.83 5.30
N LEU A 94 10.78 4.13 4.23
CA LEU A 94 11.49 3.14 3.42
C LEU A 94 12.58 2.44 4.23
N ASP A 95 13.40 3.20 4.94
CA ASP A 95 14.49 2.70 5.80
C ASP A 95 13.98 1.74 6.88
N MET A 96 12.70 1.85 7.25
CA MET A 96 12.09 0.98 8.26
C MET A 96 11.91 -0.46 7.80
N PHE A 97 11.99 -0.72 6.49
CA PHE A 97 11.79 -2.03 5.87
C PHE A 97 13.01 -2.54 5.10
N GLU A 98 14.02 -1.70 4.90
CA GLU A 98 15.21 -1.97 4.09
C GLU A 98 16.09 -3.10 4.66
N ASN A 99 16.20 -3.21 5.98
CA ASN A 99 17.01 -4.26 6.65
C ASN A 99 16.26 -5.58 6.89
N GLY A 100 15.10 -5.78 6.25
CA GLY A 100 14.34 -7.04 6.33
C GLY A 100 13.67 -7.32 7.68
N SER A 101 13.59 -6.33 8.58
CA SER A 101 12.76 -6.41 9.79
C SER A 101 11.29 -6.14 9.45
N PHE A 102 10.64 -7.11 8.81
CA PHE A 102 9.19 -7.12 8.63
C PHE A 102 8.43 -7.54 9.90
N LEU A 103 9.14 -7.76 11.00
CA LEU A 103 8.58 -8.12 12.30
C LEU A 103 7.81 -6.95 12.93
N ARG A 104 6.77 -7.29 13.70
CA ARG A 104 5.89 -6.31 14.37
C ARG A 104 6.70 -5.44 15.34
N ARG A 105 6.89 -4.16 15.00
CA ARG A 105 7.55 -3.19 15.88
C ARG A 105 6.66 -2.76 17.05
N ARG A 106 7.28 -2.45 18.19
CA ARG A 106 6.60 -1.92 19.40
C ARG A 106 6.20 -0.45 19.28
N LYS A 107 6.90 0.37 18.48
CA LYS A 107 6.64 1.81 18.32
C LYS A 107 6.09 2.12 16.92
N ARG A 108 4.95 2.81 16.86
CA ARG A 108 4.26 3.20 15.62
C ARG A 108 5.01 4.34 14.93
N PHE A 109 5.15 4.27 13.61
CA PHE A 109 5.58 5.40 12.79
C PHE A 109 4.48 6.45 12.77
N LYS A 110 4.83 7.69 13.08
CA LYS A 110 3.94 8.84 13.02
C LYS A 110 4.67 9.94 12.27
N LEU A 111 4.04 10.49 11.25
CA LEU A 111 4.55 11.71 10.63
C LEU A 111 4.33 12.87 11.61
N PRO A 112 5.21 13.88 11.61
CA PRO A 112 4.92 15.17 12.22
C PRO A 112 3.57 15.70 11.72
N LYS A 113 2.72 16.21 12.63
CA LYS A 113 1.33 16.58 12.32
C LYS A 113 1.22 17.58 11.17
N ASN A 114 2.18 18.50 11.07
CA ASN A 114 2.30 19.49 10.00
C ASN A 114 2.46 18.84 8.62
N VAL A 115 3.33 17.83 8.48
CA VAL A 115 3.58 17.14 7.21
C VAL A 115 2.38 16.28 6.80
N SER A 116 1.74 15.62 7.77
CA SER A 116 0.53 14.82 7.49
C SER A 116 -0.63 15.67 6.99
N GLN A 117 -0.80 16.89 7.54
CA GLN A 117 -1.83 17.83 7.09
C GLN A 117 -1.55 18.36 5.68
N GLU A 118 -0.28 18.67 5.37
CA GLU A 118 0.15 19.15 4.07
C GLU A 118 -0.01 18.09 2.96
N LEU A 119 0.35 16.83 3.22
CA LEU A 119 0.09 15.74 2.27
C LEU A 119 -1.41 15.53 2.03
N ALA A 120 -2.23 15.68 3.07
CA ALA A 120 -3.69 15.59 2.95
C ALA A 120 -4.27 16.76 2.16
N THR A 121 -3.76 17.98 2.31
CA THR A 121 -4.19 19.14 1.50
C THR A 121 -3.73 19.02 0.05
N LEU A 122 -2.50 18.58 -0.21
CA LEU A 122 -2.01 18.33 -1.57
C LEU A 122 -2.83 17.26 -2.29
N THR A 123 -3.18 16.17 -1.59
CA THR A 123 -4.06 15.13 -2.13
C THR A 123 -5.46 15.66 -2.46
N LYS A 124 -5.99 16.59 -1.64
CA LYS A 124 -7.29 17.24 -1.89
C LYS A 124 -7.23 18.22 -3.05
N LEU A 125 -6.17 19.03 -3.15
CA LEU A 125 -5.98 20.01 -4.22
C LEU A 125 -5.81 19.32 -5.58
N GLN A 126 -5.03 18.23 -5.65
CA GLN A 126 -4.83 17.48 -6.89
C GLN A 126 -6.13 16.80 -7.39
N ASN A 127 -7.03 16.42 -6.47
CA ASN A 127 -8.37 15.91 -6.83
C ASN A 127 -9.32 17.04 -7.28
N SER A 128 -9.12 18.28 -6.82
CA SER A 128 -9.96 19.43 -7.17
C SER A 128 -9.54 20.09 -8.50
N SER A 129 -8.28 19.95 -8.90
CA SER A 129 -7.75 20.55 -10.13
C SER A 129 -8.14 19.80 -11.42
N TYR A 130 -8.91 18.71 -11.35
CA TYR A 130 -9.27 17.87 -12.51
C TYR A 130 -10.77 17.84 -12.82
N SER A 131 -11.57 18.79 -12.32
CA SER A 131 -13.01 18.90 -12.60
C SER A 131 -13.36 19.95 -13.66
N GLY A 132 -12.45 20.33 -14.56
CA GLY A 132 -12.68 21.52 -15.41
C GLY A 132 -12.01 21.59 -16.78
N VAL A 133 -11.55 20.48 -17.38
CA VAL A 133 -11.00 20.52 -18.75
C VAL A 133 -12.00 19.87 -19.71
N PRO A 134 -12.66 20.62 -20.61
CA PRO A 134 -13.51 20.06 -21.64
C PRO A 134 -12.65 19.29 -22.65
N MET A 135 -13.09 18.10 -23.04
CA MET A 135 -12.51 17.34 -24.16
C MET A 135 -12.68 18.13 -25.46
N PRO A 136 -11.65 18.27 -26.31
CA PRO A 136 -11.83 18.83 -27.65
C PRO A 136 -12.61 17.82 -28.51
N GLU A 137 -13.76 18.23 -29.04
CA GLU A 137 -14.48 17.50 -30.08
C GLU A 137 -13.55 17.36 -31.30
N SER A 138 -13.35 16.12 -31.74
CA SER A 138 -12.62 15.82 -32.97
C SER A 138 -13.58 16.01 -34.14
N SER A 139 -13.21 16.90 -35.07
CA SER A 139 -13.79 17.01 -36.41
C SER A 139 -13.28 15.91 -37.34
#